data_AF-A0AA90U3F3-F1
#
_entry.id   AF-A0AA90U3F3-F1
#
_cell.length_a   1.000
_cell.length_b   1.000
_cell.length_c   1.000
_cell.angle_alpha   90.00
_cell.angle_beta   90.00
_cell.angle_gamma   90.00
#
_symmetry.space_group_name_H-M   'P 1'
#
loop_
_entity.id
_entity.type
_entity.pdbx_description
1 polymer ?
#
loop_
_entity_poly.entity_id
_entity_poly.type
_entity_poly.pdbx_seq_one_letter_code
_entity_poly.pdbx_strand_id
1 'polypeptide(L)'
;MYNCDKIKRITILYASTSPGQYAGEEREILDEQQSKAICEEANQFQISIESLLKARSRKSIEAVVINTVLAPIVHTEKSGEHHESKAASAE
;
A
#
# COMPACT_ATOMS: atom_id res chain seq x y z
N MET A 1 10.22 4.79 3.87
CA MET A 1 10.13 3.56 3.05
C MET A 1 9.07 2.61 3.60
N TYR A 2 8.74 1.50 2.94
CA TYR A 2 7.59 0.66 3.29
C TYR A 2 7.76 -0.02 4.66
N ASN A 3 6.68 -0.17 5.43
CA ASN A 3 6.68 -1.00 6.64
C ASN A 3 6.31 -2.44 6.24
N CYS A 4 7.32 -3.32 6.12
CA CYS A 4 7.15 -4.67 5.59
C CYS A 4 6.31 -5.58 6.48
N ASP A 5 6.24 -5.34 7.79
CA ASP A 5 5.38 -6.10 8.71
C ASP A 5 3.88 -5.83 8.49
N LYS A 6 3.53 -4.72 7.84
CA LYS A 6 2.14 -4.40 7.50
C LYS A 6 1.69 -4.99 6.17
N ILE A 7 2.60 -5.52 5.35
CA ILE A 7 2.27 -6.10 4.04
C ILE A 7 1.91 -7.58 4.24
N LYS A 8 0.69 -7.94 3.87
CA LYS A 8 0.20 -9.33 3.97
C LYS A 8 0.31 -10.09 2.67
N ARG A 9 0.12 -9.39 1.56
CA ARG A 9 0.04 -10.00 0.24
C ARG A 9 0.33 -8.96 -0.82
N ILE A 10 1.06 -9.37 -1.85
CA ILE A 10 1.28 -8.60 -3.07
C ILE A 10 0.65 -9.39 -4.22
N THR A 11 -0.19 -8.72 -5.00
CA THR A 11 -0.75 -9.29 -6.23
C THR A 11 -0.17 -8.55 -7.43
N ILE A 12 0.36 -9.31 -8.38
CA ILE A 12 0.93 -8.80 -9.62
C ILE A 12 -0.07 -9.10 -10.73
N LEU A 13 -0.49 -8.06 -11.44
CA LEU A 13 -1.35 -8.15 -12.61
C LEU A 13 -0.47 -7.98 -13.85
N TYR A 14 -0.50 -8.96 -14.74
CA TYR A 14 0.26 -8.91 -15.98
C TYR A 14 -0.57 -8.27 -17.10
N ALA A 15 0.12 -7.60 -18.01
CA ALA A 15 -0.48 -7.04 -19.21
C ALA A 15 -0.87 -8.17 -20.17
N SER A 16 -1.97 -7.97 -20.90
CA SER A 16 -2.42 -8.94 -21.91
C SER A 16 -1.40 -9.04 -23.04
N THR A 17 -1.03 -10.27 -23.37
CA THR A 17 -0.06 -10.55 -24.44
C THR A 17 -0.71 -10.94 -25.76
N SER A 18 -2.03 -11.18 -25.77
CA SER A 18 -2.77 -11.68 -26.93
C SER A 18 -4.07 -10.89 -27.19
N PRO A 19 -4.47 -10.69 -28.47
CA PRO A 19 -5.77 -10.10 -28.81
C PRO A 19 -6.92 -10.94 -28.23
N GLY A 20 -7.87 -10.28 -27.56
CA GLY A 20 -9.03 -10.94 -26.95
C GLY A 20 -8.85 -11.37 -25.49
N GLN A 21 -7.67 -11.20 -24.90
CA GLN A 21 -7.47 -11.32 -23.45
C GLN A 21 -7.57 -9.95 -22.77
N TYR A 22 -8.19 -9.91 -21.59
CA TYR A 22 -8.33 -8.68 -20.80
C TYR A 22 -7.11 -8.45 -19.91
N ALA A 23 -6.76 -7.18 -19.66
CA ALA A 23 -5.66 -6.85 -18.76
C ALA A 23 -5.97 -7.38 -17.35
N GLY A 24 -5.00 -8.06 -16.72
CA GLY A 24 -5.19 -8.66 -15.40
C GLY A 24 -5.89 -10.04 -15.38
N GLU A 25 -6.13 -10.66 -16.54
CA GLU A 25 -6.55 -12.09 -16.61
C GLU A 25 -5.48 -13.00 -16.01
N GLU A 26 -4.21 -12.74 -16.36
CA GLU A 26 -3.07 -13.41 -15.76
C GLU A 26 -2.59 -12.61 -14.53
N ARG A 27 -2.58 -13.29 -13.38
CA ARG A 27 -2.15 -12.71 -12.11
C ARG A 27 -1.35 -13.68 -11.29
N GLU A 28 -0.42 -13.13 -10.52
CA GLU A 28 0.37 -13.86 -9.55
C GLU A 28 0.13 -13.28 -8.16
N ILE A 29 -0.09 -14.15 -7.19
CA ILE A 29 -0.34 -13.75 -5.80
C ILE A 29 0.81 -14.29 -4.97
N LEU A 30 1.61 -13.37 -4.43
CA LEU A 30 2.69 -13.72 -3.52
C LEU A 30 2.13 -14.00 -2.13
N ASP A 31 2.64 -15.04 -1.48
CA ASP A 31 2.34 -15.31 -0.08
C ASP A 31 2.98 -14.25 0.85
N GLU A 32 2.68 -14.34 2.15
CA GLU A 32 3.15 -13.35 3.14
C GLU A 32 4.69 -13.31 3.21
N GLN A 33 5.36 -14.46 3.15
CA GLN A 33 6.80 -14.55 3.26
C GLN A 33 7.48 -13.97 2.02
N GLN A 34 6.99 -14.32 0.83
CA GLN A 34 7.46 -13.74 -0.43
C GLN A 34 7.22 -12.22 -0.48
N SER A 35 6.04 -11.78 -0.04
CA SER A 35 5.68 -10.36 -0.02
C SER A 35 6.60 -9.56 0.90
N LYS A 36 6.94 -10.12 2.06
CA LYS A 36 7.87 -9.50 3.00
C LYS A 36 9.29 -9.42 2.43
N ALA A 37 9.78 -10.49 1.80
CA ALA A 37 11.10 -10.49 1.16
C ALA A 37 11.22 -9.43 0.05
N ILE A 38 10.20 -9.30 -0.81
CA ILE A 38 10.17 -8.26 -1.87
C ILE A 38 10.17 -6.86 -1.26
N CYS A 39 9.43 -6.64 -0.17
CA CYS A 39 9.42 -5.35 0.52
C CYS A 39 10.77 -5.00 1.13
N GLU A 40 11.42 -5.95 1.81
CA GLU A 40 12.73 -5.76 2.44
C GLU A 40 13.80 -5.46 1.39
N GLU A 41 13.77 -6.18 0.27
CA GLU A 41 14.67 -5.95 -0.85
C GLU A 41 14.44 -4.58 -1.50
N ALA A 42 13.18 -4.21 -1.77
CA ALA A 42 12.86 -2.89 -2.29
C ALA A 42 13.40 -1.80 -1.34
N ASN A 43 13.20 -1.99 -0.02
CA ASN A 43 13.70 -1.12 1.03
C ASN A 43 15.23 -0.99 1.04
N GLN A 44 15.94 -2.10 0.86
CA GLN A 44 17.40 -2.11 0.79
C GLN A 44 17.92 -1.28 -0.40
N PHE A 45 17.27 -1.39 -1.56
CA PHE A 45 17.68 -0.67 -2.78
C PHE A 45 17.13 0.75 -2.89
N GLN A 46 16.36 1.23 -1.92
CA GLN A 46 15.73 2.57 -1.97
C GLN A 46 14.82 2.76 -3.20
N ILE A 47 14.20 1.68 -3.72
CA ILE A 47 13.29 1.72 -4.86
C ILE A 47 11.86 1.31 -4.49
N SER A 48 10.91 1.57 -5.38
CA SER A 48 9.54 1.09 -5.19
C SER A 48 9.44 -0.42 -5.43
N ILE A 49 8.49 -1.08 -4.74
CA ILE A 49 8.17 -2.49 -4.95
C ILE A 49 7.82 -2.76 -6.42
N GLU A 50 7.08 -1.83 -7.05
CA GLU A 50 6.74 -1.93 -8.46
C GLU A 50 7.98 -1.93 -9.36
N SER A 51 8.92 -1.01 -9.12
CA SER A 51 10.17 -0.92 -9.89
C SER A 51 11.01 -2.19 -9.75
N LEU A 52 11.11 -2.73 -8.53
CA LEU A 52 11.82 -4.00 -8.27
C LEU A 52 11.19 -5.15 -9.04
N LEU A 53 9.85 -5.28 -8.98
CA LEU A 53 9.13 -6.36 -9.65
C LEU A 53 9.20 -6.24 -11.18
N LYS A 54 9.09 -5.02 -11.72
CA LYS A 54 9.25 -4.76 -13.16
C LYS A 54 10.67 -5.09 -13.65
N ALA A 55 11.69 -4.88 -12.82
CA ALA A 55 13.07 -5.22 -13.17
C ALA A 55 13.35 -6.74 -13.14
N ARG A 56 12.66 -7.49 -12.26
CA ARG A 56 12.81 -8.95 -12.15
C ARG A 56 11.94 -9.75 -13.10
N SER A 57 10.74 -9.26 -13.39
CA SER A 57 9.77 -10.03 -14.17
C SER A 57 10.13 -10.05 -15.64
N ARG A 58 10.00 -11.23 -16.26
CA ARG A 58 10.11 -11.37 -17.72
C ARG A 58 8.82 -10.98 -18.45
N LYS A 59 7.72 -10.83 -17.72
CA LYS A 59 6.41 -10.46 -18.25
C LYS A 59 6.15 -8.98 -17.98
N SER A 60 5.45 -8.32 -18.90
CA SER A 60 5.02 -6.93 -18.68
C SER A 60 4.01 -6.89 -17.54
N ILE A 61 4.37 -6.18 -16.46
CA ILE A 61 3.49 -5.95 -15.32
C ILE A 61 2.64 -4.71 -15.61
N GLU A 62 1.33 -4.88 -15.54
CA GLU A 62 0.36 -3.80 -15.68
C GLU A 62 0.19 -3.05 -14.35
N ALA A 63 -0.02 -3.80 -13.26
CA ALA A 63 -0.27 -3.23 -11.95
C ALA A 63 0.21 -4.14 -10.82
N VAL A 64 0.56 -3.52 -9.69
CA VAL A 64 0.91 -4.21 -8.45
C VAL A 64 -0.02 -3.73 -7.35
N VAL A 65 -0.72 -4.66 -6.71
CA VAL A 65 -1.62 -4.38 -5.58
C VAL A 65 -0.95 -4.85 -4.29
N ILE A 66 -0.80 -3.94 -3.34
CA ILE A 66 -0.18 -4.21 -2.04
C ILE A 66 -1.29 -4.20 -0.98
N ASN A 67 -1.62 -5.38 -0.45
CA ASN A 67 -2.59 -5.51 0.61
C ASN A 67 -1.90 -5.29 1.95
N THR A 68 -2.22 -4.16 2.60
CA THR A 68 -1.72 -3.83 3.93
C THR A 68 -2.80 -3.98 4.99
N VAL A 69 -2.39 -4.36 6.21
CA VAL A 69 -3.27 -4.25 7.38
C VAL A 69 -3.32 -2.78 7.76
N LEU A 70 -4.39 -2.09 7.36
CA LEU A 70 -4.73 -0.81 7.95
C LEU A 70 -5.33 -1.10 9.34
N ALA A 71 -4.68 -0.60 10.39
CA ALA A 71 -5.32 -0.56 11.70
C ALA A 71 -6.67 0.17 11.58
N PRO A 72 -7.70 -0.23 12.34
CA PRO A 72 -8.98 0.48 12.30
C PRO A 72 -8.73 1.96 12.57
N ILE A 73 -9.21 2.81 11.66
CA ILE A 73 -9.20 4.26 11.85
C ILE A 73 -10.14 4.52 13.02
N VAL A 74 -9.58 4.72 14.22
CA VAL A 74 -10.34 5.20 15.37
C VAL A 74 -10.66 6.66 15.06
N HIS A 75 -11.86 6.93 14.58
CA HIS A 75 -12.40 8.28 14.54
C HIS A 75 -12.57 8.72 16.00
N THR A 76 -11.56 9.38 16.55
CA THR A 76 -11.76 10.17 17.77
C THR A 76 -12.61 11.37 17.34
N GLU A 77 -13.93 11.28 17.51
CA GLU A 77 -14.77 12.47 17.57
C GLU A 77 -14.21 13.34 18.70
N LYS A 78 -13.44 14.38 18.33
CA LYS A 78 -13.27 15.54 19.21
C LYS A 78 -14.64 16.20 19.28
N SER A 79 -15.49 15.75 20.20
CA SER A 79 -16.60 16.56 20.70
C SER A 79 -16.03 17.91 21.09
N GLY A 80 -16.56 18.96 20.46
CA GLY A 80 -16.12 20.32 20.68
C GLY A 80 -16.36 20.75 22.12
N GLU A 81 -15.29 21.13 22.82
CA GLU A 81 -15.39 22.04 23.95
C GLU A 81 -15.01 23.43 23.42
N HIS A 82 -16.06 24.24 23.22
CA HIS A 82 -15.95 25.68 23.11
C HIS A 82 -15.22 26.21 24.35
N HIS A 83 -14.03 26.76 24.13
CA HIS A 83 -13.30 27.52 25.11
C HIS A 83 -14.01 28.87 25.29
N GLU A 84 -14.91 28.95 26.27
CA GLU A 84 -15.55 30.20 26.69
C GLU A 84 -14.45 31.14 27.21
N SER A 85 -14.17 32.19 26.44
CA SER A 85 -13.21 33.22 26.82
C SER A 85 -13.84 34.13 27.85
N LYS A 86 -13.38 33.96 29.10
CA LYS A 86 -13.58 34.86 30.23
C LYS A 86 -13.17 36.30 29.86
N ALA A 87 -14.13 37.17 29.61
CA ALA A 87 -13.90 38.61 29.62
C ALA A 87 -14.21 39.13 31.02
N ALA A 88 -13.14 39.47 31.74
CA ALA A 88 -13.22 40.34 32.89
C ALA A 88 -13.57 41.76 32.42
N SER A 89 -14.50 42.41 33.10
CA SER A 89 -14.38 43.81 33.52
C SER A 89 -15.54 44.17 34.45
N ALA A 90 -15.16 44.44 35.70
CA ALA A 90 -15.91 45.30 36.60
C ALA A 90 -15.71 46.75 36.18
N GLU A 91 -16.78 47.54 36.13
CA GLU A 91 -17.01 48.78 36.92
C GLU A 91 -18.41 49.32 36.64
#